data_AF-A0A6L7JP78-F1
#
_entry.id   AF-A0A6L7JP78-F1
#
_cell.length_a   1.000
_cell.length_b   1.000
_cell.length_c   1.000
_cell.angle_alpha   90.00
_cell.angle_beta   90.00
_cell.angle_gamma   90.00
#
_symmetry.space_group_name_H-M   'P 1'
#
loop_
_entity.id
_entity.type
_entity.pdbx_description
1 polymer ?
#
loop_
_entity_poly.entity_id
_entity_poly.type
_entity_poly.pdbx_seq_one_letter_code
_entity_poly.pdbx_strand_id
1 'polypeptide(L)'
;LGTKMVSAFCEALQHVPAAAVMGCDIPSVTPAILEFARNRLLEGRNVIGPSTDGGFYFAGFTQCQLGMFKDIQWSTPTVFEVTLRRLQACKMPVEVMLPCLNDIDHWSDFVDLAKNQSRYSKFLQ
;
A
#
# COMPACT_ATOMS: atom_id res chain seq x y z
N LEU A 1 -4.38 9.89 9.47
CA LEU A 1 -4.60 8.93 8.36
C LEU A 1 -5.01 7.55 8.89
N GLY A 2 -4.22 6.94 9.78
CA GLY A 2 -4.49 5.61 10.35
C GLY A 2 -5.93 5.33 10.77
N THR A 3 -6.54 6.20 11.59
CA THR A 3 -7.94 6.05 12.04
C THR A 3 -8.93 5.90 10.89
N LYS A 4 -8.76 6.69 9.81
CA LYS A 4 -9.63 6.61 8.63
C LYS A 4 -9.50 5.26 7.93
N MET A 5 -8.27 4.76 7.78
CA MET A 5 -8.02 3.45 7.18
C MET A 5 -8.58 2.32 8.04
N VAL A 6 -8.40 2.36 9.37
CA VAL A 6 -8.98 1.38 10.29
C VAL A 6 -10.51 1.36 10.16
N SER A 7 -11.16 2.51 10.17
CA SER A 7 -12.61 2.59 9.99
C SER A 7 -13.05 1.97 8.66
N ALA A 8 -12.38 2.30 7.55
CA ALA A 8 -12.69 1.74 6.23
C ALA A 8 -12.51 0.21 6.18
N PHE A 9 -11.42 -0.34 6.76
CA PHE A 9 -11.22 -1.78 6.83
C PHE A 9 -12.29 -2.46 7.69
N CYS A 10 -12.56 -1.92 8.87
CA CYS A 10 -13.51 -2.49 9.82
C CYS A 10 -14.96 -2.43 9.29
N GLU A 11 -15.29 -1.47 8.43
CA GLU A 11 -16.57 -1.42 7.72
C GLU A 11 -16.59 -2.42 6.57
N ALA A 12 -15.63 -2.35 5.64
CA ALA A 12 -15.62 -3.19 4.44
C ALA A 12 -15.59 -4.69 4.78
N LEU A 13 -14.78 -5.10 5.76
CA LEU A 13 -14.61 -6.50 6.14
C LEU A 13 -15.83 -7.11 6.85
N GLN A 14 -16.89 -6.34 7.11
CA GLN A 14 -18.19 -6.88 7.52
C GLN A 14 -18.95 -7.49 6.33
N HIS A 15 -18.58 -7.12 5.10
CA HIS A 15 -19.31 -7.48 3.89
C HIS A 15 -18.49 -8.32 2.92
N VAL A 16 -17.17 -8.22 2.97
CA VAL A 16 -16.24 -8.94 2.08
C VAL A 16 -15.14 -9.66 2.86
N PRO A 17 -14.61 -10.79 2.34
CA PRO A 17 -13.59 -11.58 3.05
C PRO A 17 -12.21 -10.92 3.09
N ALA A 18 -11.97 -9.94 2.22
CA ALA A 18 -10.74 -9.17 2.18
C ALA A 18 -11.03 -7.77 1.63
N ALA A 19 -10.27 -6.79 2.10
CA ALA A 19 -10.34 -5.41 1.65
C ALA A 19 -8.92 -4.86 1.46
N ALA A 20 -8.78 -3.83 0.63
CA ALA A 20 -7.51 -3.16 0.41
C ALA A 20 -7.69 -1.64 0.27
N VAL A 21 -6.67 -0.91 0.68
CA VAL A 21 -6.47 0.52 0.42
C VAL A 21 -5.22 0.67 -0.42
N MET A 22 -5.27 1.59 -1.39
CA MET A 22 -4.10 1.98 -2.17
C MET A 22 -4.05 3.49 -2.38
N GLY A 23 -2.83 4.02 -2.51
CA GLY A 23 -2.60 5.37 -3.00
C GLY A 23 -3.01 5.49 -4.48
N CYS A 24 -3.36 6.70 -4.90
CA CYS A 24 -3.79 7.00 -6.27
C CYS A 24 -2.72 7.69 -7.12
N ASP A 25 -1.57 7.99 -6.54
CA ASP A 25 -0.41 8.72 -7.04
C ASP A 25 0.73 7.81 -7.53
N ILE A 26 0.45 6.52 -7.77
CA ILE A 26 1.45 5.51 -8.17
C ILE A 26 1.15 4.99 -9.59
N PRO A 27 1.46 5.75 -10.65
CA PRO A 27 1.19 5.35 -12.04
C PRO A 27 2.01 4.13 -12.49
N SER A 28 3.03 3.74 -11.73
CA SER A 28 3.84 2.54 -11.93
C SER A 28 3.11 1.25 -11.53
N VAL A 29 1.99 1.34 -10.81
CA VAL A 29 1.16 0.15 -10.49
C VAL A 29 0.59 -0.43 -11.78
N THR A 30 0.78 -1.74 -11.96
CA THR A 30 0.26 -2.47 -13.13
C THR A 30 -0.92 -3.35 -12.74
N PRO A 31 -1.81 -3.71 -13.70
CA PRO A 31 -2.88 -4.67 -13.45
C PRO A 31 -2.39 -6.00 -12.88
N ALA A 32 -1.24 -6.50 -13.35
CA ALA A 32 -0.64 -7.74 -12.87
C ALA A 32 -0.30 -7.70 -11.36
N ILE A 33 0.19 -6.56 -10.85
CA ILE A 33 0.46 -6.37 -9.42
C ILE A 33 -0.84 -6.47 -8.61
N LEU A 34 -1.90 -5.80 -9.09
CA LEU A 34 -3.20 -5.80 -8.40
C LEU A 34 -3.89 -7.17 -8.46
N GLU A 35 -3.81 -7.87 -9.59
CA GLU A 35 -4.31 -9.23 -9.73
C GLU A 35 -3.59 -10.20 -8.79
N PHE A 36 -2.26 -10.09 -8.69
CA PHE A 36 -1.48 -10.87 -7.74
C PHE A 36 -1.89 -10.57 -6.29
N ALA A 37 -2.00 -9.29 -5.92
CA ALA A 37 -2.43 -8.88 -4.58
C ALA A 37 -3.82 -9.43 -4.25
N ARG A 38 -4.78 -9.28 -5.17
CA ARG A 38 -6.15 -9.80 -5.04
C ARG A 38 -6.17 -11.31 -4.83
N ASN A 39 -5.41 -12.06 -5.62
CA ASN A 39 -5.35 -13.52 -5.49
C ASN A 39 -4.82 -13.94 -4.11
N ARG A 40 -3.79 -13.27 -3.61
CA ARG A 40 -3.22 -13.54 -2.28
C ARG A 40 -4.18 -13.18 -1.15
N LEU A 41 -4.91 -12.08 -1.29
CA LEU A 41 -5.96 -11.69 -0.33
C LEU A 41 -7.09 -12.71 -0.27
N LEU A 42 -7.53 -13.23 -1.42
CA LEU A 42 -8.55 -14.29 -1.49
C LEU A 42 -8.09 -15.63 -0.91
N GLU A 43 -6.78 -15.85 -0.81
CA GLU A 43 -6.19 -17.00 -0.11
C GLU A 43 -6.07 -16.77 1.41
N GLY A 44 -6.60 -15.65 1.93
CA GLY A 44 -6.54 -15.34 3.36
C GLY A 44 -5.30 -14.53 3.77
N ARG A 45 -4.42 -14.17 2.83
CA ARG A 45 -3.10 -13.62 3.15
C ARG A 45 -3.07 -12.10 3.22
N ASN A 46 -2.41 -11.54 4.24
CA ASN A 46 -2.20 -10.09 4.33
C ASN A 46 -1.11 -9.62 3.37
N VAL A 47 -1.38 -8.55 2.63
CA VAL A 47 -0.54 -8.05 1.54
C VAL A 47 -0.16 -6.59 1.78
N ILE A 48 1.11 -6.25 1.58
CA ILE A 48 1.57 -4.85 1.61
C ILE A 48 2.43 -4.54 0.38
N GLY A 49 2.30 -3.34 -0.17
CA GLY A 49 3.17 -2.81 -1.22
C GLY A 49 3.96 -1.64 -0.67
N PRO A 50 5.28 -1.78 -0.43
CA PRO A 50 6.10 -0.70 0.10
C PRO A 50 6.29 0.41 -0.93
N SER A 51 6.41 1.65 -0.45
CA SER A 51 6.85 2.79 -1.25
C SER A 51 8.30 3.14 -0.93
N THR A 52 8.96 3.81 -1.87
CA THR A 52 10.37 4.24 -1.77
C THR A 52 10.60 5.33 -0.73
N ASP A 53 9.57 6.12 -0.39
CA ASP A 53 9.58 7.18 0.63
C ASP A 53 9.60 6.65 2.08
N GLY A 54 9.48 5.33 2.27
CA GLY A 54 9.42 4.65 3.56
C GLY A 54 8.01 4.42 4.10
N GLY A 55 6.98 4.63 3.28
CA GLY A 55 5.60 4.26 3.52
C GLY A 55 5.17 2.96 2.83
N PHE A 56 3.89 2.91 2.48
CA PHE A 56 3.33 1.86 1.63
C PHE A 56 2.26 2.45 0.71
N TYR A 57 2.27 2.03 -0.56
CA TYR A 57 1.27 2.44 -1.54
C TYR A 57 0.05 1.51 -1.57
N PHE A 58 0.16 0.30 -1.00
CA PHE A 58 -0.90 -0.69 -0.96
C PHE A 58 -0.91 -1.41 0.39
N ALA A 59 -2.08 -1.58 0.98
CA ALA A 59 -2.29 -2.41 2.15
C ALA A 59 -3.61 -3.17 2.00
N GLY A 60 -3.54 -4.50 2.08
CA GLY A 60 -4.69 -5.38 1.99
C GLY A 60 -4.70 -6.38 3.14
N PHE A 61 -5.87 -6.55 3.74
CA PHE A 61 -6.05 -7.40 4.92
C PHE A 61 -7.34 -8.21 4.83
N THR A 62 -7.35 -9.33 5.54
CA THR A 62 -8.51 -10.23 5.67
C THR A 62 -9.23 -10.08 7.01
N GLN A 63 -8.67 -9.26 7.91
CA GLN A 63 -9.24 -8.93 9.22
C GLN A 63 -8.88 -7.48 9.59
N CYS A 64 -9.66 -6.87 10.48
CA CYS A 64 -9.41 -5.52 11.00
C CYS A 64 -9.16 -5.60 12.51
N GLN A 65 -8.15 -4.89 13.01
CA GLN A 65 -7.90 -4.69 14.45
C GLN A 65 -7.82 -3.19 14.73
N LEU A 66 -8.58 -2.68 15.69
CA LEU A 66 -8.65 -1.23 15.98
C LEU A 66 -7.27 -0.59 16.29
N GLY A 67 -6.30 -1.39 16.73
CA GLY A 67 -4.93 -0.96 17.02
C GLY A 67 -3.91 -1.11 15.89
N MET A 68 -4.29 -1.64 14.72
CA MET A 68 -3.32 -2.02 13.66
C MET A 68 -2.50 -0.86 13.10
N PHE A 69 -2.99 0.38 13.24
CA PHE A 69 -2.30 1.61 12.83
C PHE A 69 -2.12 2.62 13.97
N LYS A 70 -2.11 2.13 15.22
CA LYS A 70 -1.97 2.98 16.40
C LYS A 70 -0.55 3.53 16.53
N ASP A 71 -0.45 4.81 16.91
CA ASP A 71 0.80 5.55 17.16
C ASP A 71 1.81 5.50 15.99
N ILE A 72 1.30 5.42 14.76
CA ILE A 72 2.13 5.56 13.55
C ILE A 72 2.28 7.05 13.27
N GLN A 73 3.53 7.51 13.22
CA GLN A 73 3.87 8.85 12.77
C GLN A 73 3.89 8.88 11.23
N TRP A 74 2.76 9.29 10.65
CA TRP A 74 2.57 9.41 9.20
C TRP A 74 3.54 10.41 8.58
N SER A 75 3.79 10.25 7.27
CA SER A 75 4.72 11.10 6.51
C SER A 75 6.14 11.10 7.07
N THR A 76 6.60 9.93 7.52
CA THR A 76 7.99 9.71 7.91
C THR A 76 8.53 8.46 7.23
N PRO A 77 9.86 8.36 7.02
CA PRO A 77 10.47 7.16 6.42
C PRO A 77 10.30 5.88 7.24
N THR A 78 9.80 5.99 8.47
CA THR A 78 9.63 4.87 9.40
C THR A 78 8.23 4.24 9.35
N VAL A 79 7.30 4.83 8.57
CA VAL A 79 5.90 4.40 8.52
C VAL A 79 5.80 2.91 8.19
N PHE A 80 6.53 2.44 7.18
CA PHE A 80 6.51 1.05 6.75
C PHE A 80 6.96 0.11 7.87
N GLU A 81 8.14 0.36 8.44
CA GLU A 81 8.73 -0.49 9.46
C GLU A 81 7.87 -0.55 10.74
N VAL A 82 7.37 0.61 11.19
CA VAL A 82 6.46 0.69 12.33
C VAL A 82 5.15 -0.04 12.04
N THR A 83 4.63 0.08 10.81
CA THR A 83 3.41 -0.64 10.39
C THR A 83 3.60 -2.14 10.49
N LEU A 84 4.70 -2.70 9.98
CA LEU A 84 4.99 -4.14 10.07
C LEU A 84 5.03 -4.63 11.52
N ARG A 85 5.72 -3.88 12.40
CA ARG A 85 5.80 -4.19 13.83
C ARG A 85 4.42 -4.15 14.51
N ARG A 86 3.58 -3.16 14.16
CA ARG A 86 2.21 -3.03 14.69
C ARG A 86 1.32 -4.18 14.24
N LEU A 87 1.35 -4.51 12.96
CA LEU A 87 0.60 -5.62 12.38
C LEU A 87 0.99 -6.96 13.03
N GLN A 88 2.28 -7.20 13.23
CA GLN A 88 2.76 -8.38 13.94
C GLN A 88 2.26 -8.43 15.40
N ALA A 89 2.31 -7.32 16.13
CA ALA A 89 1.79 -7.23 17.49
C ALA A 89 0.26 -7.45 17.57
N CYS A 90 -0.46 -7.09 16.51
CA CYS A 90 -1.90 -7.34 16.36
C CYS A 90 -2.23 -8.77 15.87
N LYS A 91 -1.23 -9.67 15.75
CA LYS A 91 -1.40 -11.02 15.19
C LYS A 91 -1.94 -11.02 13.75
N MET A 92 -1.59 -9.98 13.00
CA MET A 92 -1.90 -9.79 11.58
C MET A 92 -0.62 -9.63 10.77
N PRO A 93 0.35 -10.57 10.84
CA PRO A 93 1.60 -10.41 10.11
C PRO A 93 1.34 -10.24 8.61
N VAL A 94 2.17 -9.44 7.96
CA VAL A 94 2.20 -9.36 6.49
C VAL A 94 2.83 -10.65 5.97
N GLU A 95 2.15 -11.33 5.06
CA GLU A 95 2.59 -12.61 4.49
C GLU A 95 3.08 -12.45 3.06
N VAL A 96 2.68 -11.37 2.39
CA VAL A 96 3.04 -11.09 1.00
C VAL A 96 3.48 -9.64 0.86
N MET A 97 4.67 -9.44 0.31
CA MET A 97 5.14 -8.14 -0.15
C MET A 97 5.00 -8.03 -1.67
N LEU A 98 4.41 -6.93 -2.12
CA LEU A 98 4.42 -6.53 -3.52
C LEU A 98 5.76 -5.84 -3.86
N PRO A 99 6.08 -5.65 -5.15
CA PRO A 99 7.24 -4.85 -5.55
C PRO A 99 7.20 -3.46 -4.92
N CYS A 100 8.37 -2.94 -4.54
CA CYS A 100 8.50 -1.55 -4.10
C CYS A 100 8.29 -0.62 -5.30
N LEU A 101 7.43 0.40 -5.15
CA LEU A 101 7.13 1.38 -6.19
C LEU A 101 7.34 2.82 -5.66
N ASN A 102 7.49 3.76 -6.59
CA ASN A 102 7.59 5.19 -6.29
C ASN A 102 6.25 5.86 -6.57
N ASP A 103 5.71 6.54 -5.57
CA ASP A 103 4.71 7.60 -5.70
C ASP A 103 5.28 8.81 -6.44
N ILE A 104 4.40 9.66 -6.97
CA ILE A 104 4.79 10.85 -7.72
C ILE A 104 4.41 12.08 -6.89
N ASP A 105 5.33 12.55 -6.06
CA ASP A 105 5.15 13.73 -5.20
C ASP A 105 5.80 14.98 -5.79
N HIS A 106 6.88 14.79 -6.53
CA HIS A 106 7.71 15.84 -7.09
C HIS A 106 7.85 15.70 -8.61
N TRP A 107 8.18 16.83 -9.24
CA TRP A 107 8.45 16.85 -10.69
C TRP A 107 9.59 15.91 -11.08
N SER A 108 10.60 15.74 -10.22
CA SER A 108 11.69 14.77 -10.43
C SER A 108 11.18 13.34 -10.57
N ASP A 109 10.20 12.95 -9.75
CA ASP A 109 9.63 11.60 -9.77
C ASP A 109 8.92 11.34 -11.09
N PHE A 110 8.17 12.34 -11.58
CA PHE A 110 7.54 12.28 -12.88
C PHE A 110 8.57 12.20 -14.02
N VAL A 111 9.65 12.99 -13.95
CA VAL A 111 10.72 12.95 -14.95
C VAL A 111 11.35 11.57 -15.03
N ASP A 112 11.63 10.95 -13.88
CA ASP A 112 12.24 9.62 -13.82
C ASP A 112 11.26 8.52 -14.28
N LEU A 113 9.98 8.63 -13.95
CA LEU A 113 8.93 7.80 -14.52
C LEU A 113 8.88 7.91 -16.05
N ALA A 114 8.88 9.13 -16.58
CA ALA A 114 8.70 9.40 -18.00
C ALA A 114 9.91 9.02 -18.87
N LYS A 115 11.11 9.03 -18.32
CA LYS A 115 12.30 8.44 -18.96
C LYS A 115 12.18 6.92 -19.12
N ASN A 116 11.57 6.26 -18.14
CA ASN A 116 11.50 4.80 -18.07
C ASN A 116 10.23 4.21 -18.69
N GLN A 117 9.22 5.04 -18.99
CA GLN A 117 7.96 4.60 -19.59
C GLN A 117 7.59 5.43 -20.81
N SER A 118 7.58 4.79 -21.98
CA SER A 118 7.26 5.41 -23.28
C SER A 118 5.90 6.10 -23.31
N ARG A 119 4.96 5.69 -22.46
CA ARG A 119 3.64 6.32 -22.31
C ARG A 119 3.73 7.79 -21.91
N TYR A 120 4.73 8.17 -21.11
CA TYR A 120 4.86 9.51 -20.53
C TYR A 120 5.97 10.35 -21.15
N SER A 121 6.83 9.77 -21.98
CA SER A 121 7.99 10.46 -22.57
C SER A 121 7.63 11.72 -23.37
N LYS A 122 6.45 11.75 -23.99
CA LYS A 122 5.94 12.91 -24.73
C LYS A 122 5.72 14.16 -23.88
N PHE A 123 5.63 14.03 -22.56
CA PHE A 123 5.42 15.14 -21.64
C PHE A 123 6.73 15.77 -21.14
N LEU A 124 7.89 15.27 -21.60
CA LEU A 124 9.21 15.84 -21.29
C LEU A 124 9.74 16.79 -22.38
N GLN A 125 8.92 17.11 -23.39
CA GLN A 125 9.22 18.03 -24.49
C GLN A 125 8.78 19.44 -24.11
#